data_AF-A0A972G8X4-F1
#
_entry.id   AF-A0A972G8X4-F1
#
_cell.length_a   1.000
_cell.length_b   1.000
_cell.length_c   1.000
_cell.angle_alpha   90.00
_cell.angle_beta   90.00
_cell.angle_gamma   90.00
#
_symmetry.space_group_name_H-M   'P 1'
#
loop_
_entity.id
_entity.type
_entity.pdbx_description
1 polymer ?
#
loop_
_entity_poly.entity_id
_entity_poly.type
_entity_poly.pdbx_seq_one_letter_code
_entity_poly.pdbx_strand_id
1 'polypeptide(L)'
;MKTRDIKIIRDRLFARLHEVSGKRVSYHHRVSTHIGKGRQTLIGFLDEINSSEGFKEDGLTLVPGEVPWKPNVEVLLGAIYDDYLSRGWRLVYA
;
A
#
# COMPACT_ATOMS: atom_id res chain seq x y z
N MET A 1 -22.55 -4.10 -0.79
CA MET A 1 -21.21 -4.57 -1.21
C MET A 1 -20.49 -3.41 -1.85
N LYS A 2 -19.32 -3.01 -1.33
CA LYS A 2 -18.53 -1.90 -1.90
C LYS A 2 -17.62 -2.44 -3.02
N THR A 3 -17.36 -1.62 -4.04
CA THR A 3 -16.51 -1.98 -5.18
C THR A 3 -15.37 -0.97 -5.29
N ARG A 4 -14.16 -1.43 -5.62
CA ARG A 4 -13.00 -0.57 -5.89
C ARG A 4 -12.20 -1.10 -7.07
N ASP A 5 -11.74 -0.18 -7.91
CA ASP A 5 -10.85 -0.49 -9.03
C ASP A 5 -9.42 -0.74 -8.51
N ILE A 6 -8.83 -1.86 -8.89
CA ILE A 6 -7.47 -2.24 -8.51
C ILE A 6 -6.42 -1.25 -9.02
N LYS A 7 -6.71 -0.56 -10.14
CA LYS A 7 -5.87 0.49 -10.70
C LYS A 7 -5.80 1.70 -9.76
N ILE A 8 -6.93 2.12 -9.19
CA ILE A 8 -6.99 3.23 -8.24
C ILE A 8 -6.15 2.91 -6.99
N ILE A 9 -6.30 1.70 -6.45
CA ILE A 9 -5.54 1.25 -5.27
C ILE A 9 -4.04 1.25 -5.58
N ARG A 10 -3.65 0.68 -6.72
CA ARG A 10 -2.25 0.66 -7.17
C ARG A 10 -1.70 2.07 -7.33
N ASP A 11 -2.42 2.94 -8.03
CA ASP A 11 -1.94 4.29 -8.35
C ASP A 11 -1.78 5.11 -7.08
N ARG A 12 -2.65 4.95 -6.08
CA ARG A 12 -2.48 5.56 -4.74
C ARG A 12 -1.21 5.08 -4.04
N LEU A 13 -0.98 3.76 -4.00
CA LEU A 13 0.24 3.21 -3.40
C LEU A 13 1.50 3.71 -4.12
N PHE A 14 1.49 3.70 -5.45
CA PHE A 14 2.62 4.14 -6.27
C PHE A 14 2.88 5.64 -6.11
N ALA A 15 1.82 6.46 -6.09
CA ALA A 15 1.93 7.89 -5.83
C ALA A 15 2.56 8.13 -4.46
N ARG A 16 2.10 7.44 -3.41
CA ARG A 16 2.65 7.60 -2.06
C ARG A 16 4.13 7.21 -1.98
N LEU A 17 4.49 6.06 -2.54
CA LEU A 17 5.90 5.62 -2.61
C LEU A 17 6.77 6.59 -3.42
N HIS A 18 6.21 7.21 -4.47
CA HIS A 18 6.89 8.23 -5.25
C HIS A 18 7.09 9.51 -4.44
N GLU A 19 6.05 10.03 -3.79
CA GLU A 19 6.11 11.23 -2.92
C GLU A 19 7.17 11.10 -1.83
N VAL A 20 7.21 9.94 -1.15
CA VAL A 20 8.17 9.72 -0.05
C VAL A 20 9.61 9.65 -0.56
N SER A 21 9.82 9.10 -1.77
CA SER A 21 11.17 8.76 -2.26
C SER A 21 11.74 9.70 -3.33
N GLY A 22 10.88 10.41 -4.05
CA GLY A 22 11.18 11.11 -5.31
C GLY A 22 11.53 10.18 -6.48
N LYS A 23 11.43 8.86 -6.33
CA LYS A 23 11.90 7.87 -7.32
C LYS A 23 10.75 7.24 -8.08
N ARG A 24 11.01 6.84 -9.33
CA ARG A 24 10.08 6.00 -10.10
C ARG A 24 9.84 4.69 -9.36
N VAL A 25 8.57 4.34 -9.19
CA VAL A 25 8.13 3.11 -8.50
C VAL A 25 7.92 2.00 -9.52
N SER A 26 8.28 0.78 -9.14
CA SER A 26 8.03 -0.44 -9.91
C SER A 26 7.69 -1.58 -8.94
N TYR A 27 6.89 -2.54 -9.40
CA TYR A 27 6.39 -3.66 -8.59
C TYR A 27 7.51 -4.44 -7.88
N HIS A 28 8.62 -4.70 -8.57
CA HIS A 28 9.73 -5.48 -8.03
C HIS A 28 10.66 -4.68 -7.11
N HIS A 29 10.48 -3.36 -7.00
CA HIS A 29 11.29 -2.55 -6.09
C HIS A 29 11.01 -2.94 -4.64
N ARG A 30 12.06 -2.91 -3.81
CA ARG A 30 11.90 -3.04 -2.36
C ARG A 30 11.19 -1.81 -1.83
N VAL A 31 10.21 -1.99 -0.94
CA VAL A 31 9.54 -0.85 -0.27
C VAL A 31 10.58 0.01 0.48
N SER A 32 11.61 -0.63 1.06
CA SER A 32 12.75 0.05 1.70
C SER A 32 13.52 1.02 0.78
N THR A 33 13.46 0.83 -0.54
CA THR A 33 14.07 1.75 -1.52
C THR A 33 13.33 3.08 -1.58
N HIS A 34 12.03 3.06 -1.25
CA HIS A 34 11.14 4.20 -1.33
C HIS A 34 10.96 4.91 0.02
N ILE A 35 10.90 4.17 1.12
CA ILE A 35 10.73 4.79 2.46
C ILE A 35 12.04 5.31 3.08
N GLY A 36 13.19 4.95 2.49
CA GLY A 36 14.52 5.38 2.92
C GLY A 36 15.02 4.65 4.16
N LYS A 37 16.34 4.44 4.27
CA LYS A 37 16.96 3.66 5.37
C LYS A 37 16.93 4.35 6.75
N GLY A 38 16.50 5.60 6.85
CA GLY A 38 16.62 6.39 8.09
C GLY A 38 15.51 7.41 8.35
N ARG A 39 14.45 7.45 7.53
CA ARG A 39 13.31 8.36 7.75
C ARG A 39 12.10 7.64 8.34
N GLN A 40 11.90 6.36 8.01
CA GLN A 40 10.70 5.64 8.40
C GLN A 40 10.94 4.13 8.44
N THR A 41 10.44 3.46 9.48
CA THR A 41 10.37 1.98 9.52
C THR A 41 9.24 1.50 8.61
N LEU A 42 9.24 0.22 8.21
CA LEU A 42 8.09 -0.34 7.51
C LEU A 42 6.79 -0.11 8.29
N ILE A 43 6.84 -0.29 9.61
CA ILE A 43 5.69 -0.07 10.51
C ILE A 43 5.16 1.35 10.39
N GLY A 44 6.03 2.36 10.54
CA GLY A 44 5.61 3.75 10.40
C GLY A 44 5.08 4.08 9.01
N PHE A 45 5.54 3.37 7.97
CA PHE A 45 5.01 3.52 6.62
C PHE A 45 3.62 2.90 6.43
N LEU A 46 3.33 1.76 7.08
CA LEU A 46 1.99 1.20 7.08
C LEU A 46 1.01 2.14 7.79
N ASP A 47 1.40 2.74 8.91
CA ASP A 47 0.56 3.71 9.63
C ASP A 47 0.24 4.95 8.77
N GLU A 48 1.22 5.44 8.01
CA GLU A 48 1.00 6.53 7.06
C GLU A 48 0.07 6.14 5.91
N ILE A 49 0.23 4.92 5.35
CA ILE A 49 -0.67 4.42 4.31
C ILE A 49 -2.10 4.34 4.84
N ASN A 50 -2.31 3.75 6.02
CA ASN A 50 -3.62 3.63 6.66
C ASN A 50 -4.27 5.01 6.89
N SER A 51 -3.45 6.04 7.12
CA SER A 51 -3.89 7.41 7.38
C SER A 51 -4.00 8.29 6.12
N SER A 52 -3.54 7.81 4.97
CA SER A 52 -3.48 8.59 3.74
C SER A 52 -4.83 8.71 3.03
N GLU A 53 -5.00 9.80 2.30
CA GLU A 53 -6.22 10.05 1.52
C GLU A 53 -6.50 8.92 0.53
N GLY A 54 -7.76 8.56 0.40
CA GLY A 54 -8.25 7.40 -0.33
C GLY A 54 -8.25 6.12 0.49
N PHE A 55 -7.16 5.82 1.21
CA PHE A 55 -7.05 4.61 2.01
C PHE A 55 -7.76 4.72 3.36
N LYS A 56 -7.68 5.90 3.98
CA LYS A 56 -8.39 6.20 5.23
C LYS A 56 -9.91 6.14 5.06
N GLU A 57 -10.45 6.71 3.99
CA GLU A 57 -11.89 6.71 3.67
C GLU A 57 -12.38 5.31 3.28
N ASP A 58 -11.50 4.52 2.67
CA ASP A 58 -11.76 3.12 2.37
C ASP A 58 -11.66 2.24 3.63
N GLY A 59 -11.09 2.74 4.72
CA GLY A 59 -10.91 2.03 5.99
C GLY A 59 -9.85 0.93 5.92
N LEU A 60 -8.75 1.18 5.19
CA LEU A 60 -7.60 0.28 5.13
C LEU A 60 -6.93 0.15 6.50
N THR A 61 -6.62 -1.08 6.90
CA THR A 61 -6.01 -1.38 8.21
C THR A 61 -4.89 -2.39 8.10
N LEU A 62 -3.76 -2.01 7.48
CA LEU A 62 -2.57 -2.88 7.44
C LEU A 62 -1.88 -2.91 8.81
N VAL A 63 -1.59 -4.10 9.32
CA VAL A 63 -0.82 -4.26 10.57
C VAL A 63 0.54 -4.92 10.36
N PRO A 64 1.52 -4.64 11.25
CA PRO A 64 2.79 -5.37 11.25
C PRO A 64 2.55 -6.88 11.41
N GLY A 65 3.10 -7.69 10.49
CA GLY A 65 2.93 -9.14 10.48
C GLY A 65 2.09 -9.64 9.30
N GLU A 66 1.13 -8.85 8.81
CA GLU A 66 0.41 -9.14 7.56
C GLU A 66 1.28 -8.82 6.34
N VAL A 67 2.15 -7.82 6.48
CA VAL A 67 3.15 -7.47 5.48
C VAL A 67 4.51 -8.05 5.91
N PRO A 68 5.18 -8.85 5.06
CA PRO A 68 6.52 -9.36 5.36
C PRO A 68 7.50 -8.23 5.67
N TRP A 69 8.47 -8.47 6.58
CA TRP A 69 9.39 -7.43 7.07
C TRP A 69 10.16 -6.69 5.96
N LYS A 70 10.43 -7.35 4.85
CA LYS A 70 11.07 -6.73 3.69
C LYS A 70 10.25 -7.07 2.44
N PRO A 71 9.16 -6.35 2.17
CA PRO A 71 8.31 -6.58 1.02
C PRO A 71 8.87 -5.85 -0.21
N ASN A 72 8.56 -6.36 -1.41
CA ASN A 72 8.57 -5.52 -2.59
C ASN A 72 7.21 -4.79 -2.73
N VAL A 73 7.10 -3.87 -3.67
CA VAL A 73 5.87 -3.08 -3.86
C VAL A 73 4.68 -3.97 -4.21
N GLU A 74 4.89 -5.02 -5.01
CA GLU A 74 3.88 -6.01 -5.36
C GLU A 74 3.30 -6.74 -4.15
N VAL A 75 4.15 -7.20 -3.24
CA VAL A 75 3.73 -7.89 -2.00
C VAL A 75 2.94 -6.94 -1.10
N LEU A 76 3.36 -5.68 -0.97
CA LEU A 76 2.61 -4.69 -0.21
C LEU A 76 1.25 -4.40 -0.86
N LEU A 77 1.20 -4.31 -2.19
CA LEU A 77 -0.04 -4.11 -2.92
C LEU A 77 -1.01 -5.29 -2.75
N GLY A 78 -0.48 -6.53 -2.76
CA GLY A 78 -1.25 -7.73 -2.45
C GLY A 78 -1.87 -7.68 -1.05
N ALA A 79 -1.12 -7.27 -0.03
CA ALA A 79 -1.65 -7.12 1.32
C ALA A 79 -2.78 -6.08 1.40
N ILE A 80 -2.69 -4.98 0.64
CA ILE A 80 -3.79 -4.01 0.54
C ILE A 80 -5.02 -4.66 -0.11
N TYR A 81 -4.84 -5.44 -1.17
CA TYR A 81 -5.96 -6.14 -1.80
C TYR A 81 -6.62 -7.13 -0.85
N ASP A 82 -5.83 -7.89 -0.10
CA ASP A 82 -6.32 -8.87 0.87
C ASP A 82 -7.12 -8.20 1.99
N ASP A 83 -6.72 -7.02 2.47
CA ASP A 83 -7.51 -6.22 3.43
C ASP A 83 -8.88 -5.83 2.85
N TYR A 84 -8.95 -5.36 1.60
CA TYR A 84 -10.23 -5.01 0.99
C TYR A 84 -11.13 -6.24 0.82
N LEU A 85 -10.56 -7.36 0.37
CA LEU A 85 -11.28 -8.61 0.16
C LEU A 85 -11.78 -9.21 1.48
N SER A 86 -10.97 -9.18 2.55
CA SER A 86 -11.35 -9.68 3.88
C SER A 86 -12.53 -8.90 4.48
N ARG A 87 -12.65 -7.61 4.13
CA ARG A 87 -13.78 -6.74 4.51
C ARG A 87 -14.97 -6.86 3.56
N GLY A 88 -14.95 -7.81 2.61
CA GLY A 88 -16.06 -8.11 1.70
C GLY A 88 -16.22 -7.11 0.55
N TRP A 89 -15.17 -6.37 0.19
CA TRP A 89 -15.19 -5.52 -1.01
C TRP A 89 -14.98 -6.36 -2.27
N ARG A 90 -15.56 -5.90 -3.38
CA ARG A 90 -15.26 -6.43 -4.71
C ARG A 90 -14.17 -5.59 -5.36
N LEU A 91 -13.08 -6.24 -5.74
CA LEU A 91 -12.03 -5.64 -6.55
C LEU A 91 -12.30 -5.90 -8.03
N VAL A 92 -12.23 -4.86 -8.85
CA VAL A 92 -12.47 -4.94 -10.30
C VAL A 92 -11.31 -4.34 -11.08
N TYR A 93 -11.12 -4.82 -12.30
CA TYR A 93 -10.26 -4.17 -13.29
C TYR A 93 -11.19 -3.42 -14.24
N ALA A 94 -11.16 -2.09 -14.17
CA ALA A 94 -11.98 -1.20 -14.99
C ALA A 94 -11.14 -0.46 -16.04
#